data_AF-X1MD81-F1
#
_entry.id   AF-X1MD81-F1
#
_cell.length_a   1.000
_cell.length_b   1.000
_cell.length_c   1.000
_cell.angle_alpha   90.00
_cell.angle_beta   90.00
_cell.angle_gamma   90.00
#
_symmetry.space_group_name_H-M   'P 1'
#
loop_
_entity.id
_entity.type
_entity.pdbx_description
1 polymer ?
#
loop_
_entity_poly.entity_id
_entity_poly.type
_entity_poly.pdbx_seq_one_letter_code
_entity_poly.pdbx_strand_id
1 'polypeptide(L)'
;MFTFNSIEPQLRSPGAGEVWKTLDLSHELPPESTGAIIQIQNTDVSFPRHCGLRKPGSTVEVIGDLNHGNYTWGLVGCDADRKIEAFAPTFATMLYWVMGYTGRNVHFLDTAIEFALVQQVWQDLDCSPYIPANADAAIFNLSCLAAAYGKYAIRKKGSADVHYAYFGQNFPILGLDANMKAEIWPLGVGVSRIRCFLTGYIVGGITMHTNSIDISPAVLGSWQSGIISAYNDTTHFAIIETAGEAVPQPWGIRKGGSLRPILGNIRDHQWAYPHC
;
A
#
# COMPACT_ATOMS: atom_id res chain seq x y z
N MET A 1 7.63 12.57 18.00
CA MET A 1 6.33 12.13 17.47
C MET A 1 6.63 11.33 16.22
N PHE A 2 6.31 10.04 16.24
CA PHE A 2 6.81 9.02 15.30
C PHE A 2 6.22 9.18 13.89
N THR A 3 6.97 8.77 12.87
CA THR A 3 6.50 8.72 11.47
C THR A 3 5.43 7.64 11.28
N PHE A 4 5.58 6.50 11.93
CA PHE A 4 4.68 5.35 11.90
C PHE A 4 4.54 4.73 13.31
N ASN A 5 3.38 4.17 13.65
CA ASN A 5 3.10 3.44 14.91
C ASN A 5 2.17 2.25 14.66
N SER A 6 2.24 1.18 15.46
CA SER A 6 1.50 -0.07 15.20
C SER A 6 0.42 -0.40 16.22
N ILE A 7 -0.71 -0.87 15.70
CA ILE A 7 -1.86 -1.45 16.42
C ILE A 7 -2.45 -2.55 15.52
N GLU A 8 -3.29 -3.47 16.03
CA GLU A 8 -3.90 -4.54 15.22
C GLU A 8 -5.41 -4.83 15.46
N PRO A 9 -6.28 -3.84 15.75
CA PRO A 9 -7.72 -4.10 15.86
C PRO A 9 -8.36 -4.38 14.49
N GLN A 10 -9.29 -5.34 14.46
CA GLN A 10 -10.22 -5.47 13.33
C GLN A 10 -11.22 -4.31 13.39
N LEU A 11 -11.48 -3.66 12.26
CA LEU A 11 -12.58 -2.71 12.17
C LEU A 11 -13.91 -3.45 12.15
N ARG A 12 -14.88 -2.92 12.89
CA ARG A 12 -16.27 -3.38 12.81
C ARG A 12 -16.79 -3.08 11.41
N SER A 13 -17.55 -4.02 10.85
CA SER A 13 -18.12 -3.86 9.52
C SER A 13 -18.95 -2.56 9.45
N PRO A 14 -18.71 -1.67 8.47
CA PRO A 14 -19.47 -0.43 8.31
C PRO A 14 -20.89 -0.65 7.73
N GLY A 15 -21.37 -1.91 7.66
CA GLY A 15 -22.68 -2.27 7.15
C GLY A 15 -22.65 -2.73 5.69
N ALA A 16 -23.73 -2.47 4.94
CA ALA A 16 -23.86 -2.87 3.53
C ALA A 16 -22.79 -2.21 2.63
N GLY A 17 -22.38 -2.89 1.56
CA GLY A 17 -21.35 -2.43 0.62
C GLY A 17 -21.85 -1.53 -0.51
N GLU A 18 -21.13 -1.53 -1.63
CA GLU A 18 -21.40 -0.84 -2.92
C GLU A 18 -21.39 0.68 -2.89
N VAL A 19 -20.97 1.28 -1.77
CA VAL A 19 -20.75 2.72 -1.64
C VAL A 19 -19.51 2.97 -0.80
N TRP A 20 -18.88 4.14 -0.99
CA TRP A 20 -17.87 4.64 -0.06
C TRP A 20 -18.48 4.77 1.34
N LYS A 21 -17.81 4.19 2.33
CA LYS A 21 -18.21 4.24 3.74
C LYS A 21 -17.16 4.99 4.53
N THR A 22 -17.63 5.91 5.35
CA THR A 22 -16.80 6.52 6.39
C THR A 22 -16.50 5.50 7.47
N LEU A 23 -15.21 5.32 7.77
CA LEU A 23 -14.73 4.55 8.90
C LEU A 23 -14.23 5.54 9.94
N ASP A 24 -14.85 5.53 11.12
CA ASP A 24 -14.41 6.29 12.27
C ASP A 24 -13.32 5.50 13.00
N LEU A 25 -12.10 6.04 13.01
CA LEU A 25 -10.94 5.42 13.66
C LEU A 25 -10.54 6.19 14.93
N SER A 26 -11.44 6.98 15.50
CA SER A 26 -11.14 7.88 16.62
C SER A 26 -10.76 7.15 17.91
N HIS A 27 -11.11 5.87 18.03
CA HIS A 27 -10.73 4.98 19.14
C HIS A 27 -9.37 4.32 18.93
N GLU A 28 -8.98 4.10 17.67
CA GLU A 28 -7.76 3.41 17.28
C GLU A 28 -6.58 4.37 17.09
N LEU A 29 -6.84 5.57 16.58
CA LEU A 29 -5.83 6.56 16.24
C LEU A 29 -5.79 7.67 17.31
N PRO A 30 -4.59 8.12 17.73
CA PRO A 30 -4.49 9.31 18.58
C PRO A 30 -4.74 10.60 17.78
N PRO A 31 -5.17 11.71 18.43
CA PRO A 31 -5.58 12.97 17.77
C PRO A 31 -4.58 13.59 16.79
N GLU A 32 -3.28 13.38 17.00
CA GLU A 32 -2.20 13.89 16.16
C GLU A 32 -1.96 13.10 14.86
N SER A 33 -2.70 12.01 14.66
CA SER A 33 -2.52 11.13 13.50
C SER A 33 -2.84 11.86 12.21
N THR A 34 -1.97 11.72 11.20
CA THR A 34 -2.20 12.30 9.87
C THR A 34 -2.85 11.31 8.90
N GLY A 35 -2.87 10.03 9.26
CA GLY A 35 -3.47 8.95 8.48
C GLY A 35 -3.31 7.58 9.12
N ALA A 36 -3.89 6.57 8.49
CA ALA A 36 -3.92 5.19 8.94
C ALA A 36 -3.16 4.26 7.99
N ILE A 37 -2.60 3.18 8.55
CA ILE A 37 -2.10 2.02 7.81
C ILE A 37 -3.16 0.93 7.92
N ILE A 38 -3.77 0.55 6.81
CA ILE A 38 -4.90 -0.37 6.76
C ILE A 38 -4.52 -1.61 5.96
N GLN A 39 -4.65 -2.78 6.57
CA GLN A 39 -4.67 -4.03 5.81
C GLN A 39 -6.10 -4.30 5.34
N ILE A 40 -6.26 -4.49 4.03
CA ILE A 40 -7.49 -4.91 3.40
C ILE A 40 -7.34 -6.39 3.04
N GLN A 41 -8.30 -7.23 3.44
CA GLN A 41 -8.28 -8.66 3.15
C GLN A 41 -9.58 -9.06 2.45
N ASN A 42 -9.45 -9.77 1.33
CA ASN A 42 -10.56 -10.43 0.66
C ASN A 42 -10.64 -11.88 1.13
N THR A 43 -11.61 -12.19 1.99
CA THR A 43 -11.89 -13.53 2.50
C THR A 43 -12.91 -14.29 1.66
N ASP A 44 -13.31 -13.76 0.50
CA ASP A 44 -14.09 -14.50 -0.48
C ASP A 44 -13.27 -15.71 -0.96
N VAL A 45 -13.96 -16.82 -1.24
CA VAL A 45 -13.33 -18.08 -1.65
C VAL A 45 -13.33 -18.29 -3.17
N SER A 46 -14.08 -17.47 -3.90
CA SER A 46 -14.34 -17.68 -5.34
C SER A 46 -14.09 -16.46 -6.19
N PHE A 47 -14.23 -15.24 -5.65
CA PHE A 47 -14.26 -14.03 -6.46
C PHE A 47 -13.25 -12.97 -6.01
N PRO A 48 -12.53 -12.33 -6.97
CA PRO A 48 -11.90 -11.05 -6.68
C PRO A 48 -12.98 -10.03 -6.29
N ARG A 49 -12.62 -9.12 -5.39
CA ARG A 49 -13.52 -8.07 -4.88
C ARG A 49 -12.86 -6.72 -5.07
N HIS A 50 -13.65 -5.71 -5.41
CA HIS A 50 -13.15 -4.34 -5.51
C HIS A 50 -12.83 -3.80 -4.11
N CYS A 51 -11.77 -3.02 -3.99
CA CYS A 51 -11.45 -2.29 -2.79
C CYS A 51 -10.85 -0.92 -3.11
N GLY A 52 -11.01 0.01 -2.17
CA GLY A 52 -10.42 1.34 -2.26
C GLY A 52 -10.31 1.99 -0.88
N LEU A 53 -9.34 2.89 -0.75
CA LEU A 53 -9.17 3.76 0.41
C LEU A 53 -8.97 5.19 -0.12
N ARG A 54 -9.61 6.16 0.53
CA ARG A 54 -9.39 7.58 0.24
C ARG A 54 -9.55 8.44 1.49
N LYS A 55 -8.96 9.64 1.44
CA LYS A 55 -9.18 10.67 2.45
C LYS A 55 -10.63 11.18 2.36
N PRO A 56 -11.31 11.47 3.48
CA PRO A 56 -12.67 11.96 3.45
C PRO A 56 -12.82 13.21 2.58
N GLY A 57 -13.85 13.20 1.73
CA GLY A 57 -14.17 14.33 0.84
C GLY A 57 -13.47 14.29 -0.51
N SER A 58 -12.54 13.37 -0.73
CA SER A 58 -11.94 13.16 -2.05
C SER A 58 -12.99 12.63 -3.03
N THR A 59 -13.13 13.26 -4.20
CA THR A 59 -14.06 12.81 -5.25
C THR A 59 -13.45 11.81 -6.22
N VAL A 60 -12.15 11.55 -6.12
CA VAL A 60 -11.45 10.63 -7.03
C VAL A 60 -11.74 9.19 -6.64
N GLU A 61 -12.21 8.42 -7.60
CA GLU A 61 -12.44 6.99 -7.44
C GLU A 61 -11.14 6.22 -7.64
N VAL A 62 -10.51 5.87 -6.52
CA VAL A 62 -9.32 5.03 -6.48
C VAL A 62 -9.72 3.63 -6.02
N ILE A 63 -10.23 2.85 -6.97
CA ILE A 63 -10.76 1.50 -6.76
C ILE A 63 -10.00 0.52 -7.66
N GLY A 64 -9.60 -0.61 -7.10
CA GLY A 64 -8.93 -1.70 -7.79
C GLY A 64 -9.38 -3.06 -7.26
N ASP A 65 -8.98 -4.13 -7.95
CA ASP A 65 -9.31 -5.49 -7.53
C ASP A 65 -8.42 -5.98 -6.38
N LEU A 66 -8.97 -6.84 -5.53
CA LEU A 66 -8.20 -7.66 -4.60
C LEU A 66 -8.63 -9.11 -4.81
N ASN A 67 -7.68 -9.98 -5.18
CA ASN A 67 -7.99 -11.37 -5.48
C ASN A 67 -8.54 -12.11 -4.25
N HIS A 68 -9.32 -13.18 -4.49
CA HIS A 68 -9.85 -14.04 -3.43
C HIS A 68 -8.72 -14.65 -2.59
N GLY A 69 -8.92 -14.74 -1.26
CA GLY A 69 -7.92 -15.25 -0.33
C GLY A 69 -6.63 -14.43 -0.24
N ASN A 70 -6.65 -13.16 -0.67
CA ASN A 70 -5.48 -12.29 -0.66
C ASN A 70 -5.68 -11.04 0.21
N TYR A 71 -4.60 -10.34 0.53
CA TYR A 71 -4.62 -9.08 1.27
C TYR A 71 -3.73 -8.03 0.61
N THR A 72 -3.93 -6.76 0.93
CA THR A 72 -3.03 -5.65 0.58
C THR A 72 -2.94 -4.69 1.76
N TRP A 73 -1.91 -3.86 1.80
CA TRP A 73 -1.75 -2.83 2.82
C TRP A 73 -1.78 -1.46 2.16
N GLY A 74 -2.61 -0.56 2.67
CA GLY A 74 -2.75 0.80 2.18
C GLY A 74 -2.51 1.84 3.24
N LEU A 75 -1.98 2.99 2.80
CA LEU A 75 -1.87 4.19 3.59
C LEU A 75 -2.93 5.19 3.12
N VAL A 76 -3.63 5.80 4.07
CA VAL A 76 -4.71 6.73 3.77
C VAL A 76 -4.76 7.86 4.79
N GLY A 77 -4.90 9.10 4.31
CA GLY A 77 -5.04 10.26 5.17
C GLY A 77 -6.39 10.27 5.88
N CYS A 78 -6.39 10.72 7.14
CA CYS A 78 -7.62 10.94 7.89
C CYS A 78 -7.98 12.42 7.97
N ASP A 79 -9.22 12.72 8.31
CA ASP A 79 -9.63 14.07 8.69
C ASP A 79 -9.29 14.38 10.17
N ALA A 80 -9.68 15.57 10.64
CA ALA A 80 -9.45 16.00 12.03
C ALA A 80 -10.18 15.13 13.07
N ASP A 81 -11.25 14.44 12.67
CA ASP A 81 -11.99 13.50 13.51
C ASP A 81 -11.44 12.07 13.41
N ARG A 82 -10.33 11.86 12.70
CA ARG A 82 -9.69 10.55 12.48
C ARG A 82 -10.56 9.59 11.68
N LYS A 83 -11.34 10.12 10.74
CA LYS A 83 -12.14 9.34 9.80
C LYS A 83 -11.39 9.13 8.49
N ILE A 84 -11.66 8.00 7.85
CA ILE A 84 -11.22 7.67 6.48
C ILE A 84 -12.42 7.20 5.66
N GLU A 85 -12.28 7.07 4.35
CA GLU A 85 -13.29 6.42 3.51
C GLU A 85 -12.75 5.13 2.89
N ALA A 86 -13.56 4.07 2.93
CA ALA A 86 -13.25 2.79 2.31
C ALA A 86 -14.38 2.35 1.37
N PHE A 87 -14.02 1.68 0.29
CA PHE A 87 -14.96 1.10 -0.66
C PHE A 87 -14.85 -0.41 -0.70
N ALA A 88 -15.97 -1.12 -0.62
CA ALA A 88 -16.07 -2.54 -0.92
C ALA A 88 -17.46 -2.87 -1.48
N PRO A 89 -17.59 -3.85 -2.41
CA PRO A 89 -18.89 -4.33 -2.86
C PRO A 89 -19.65 -5.01 -1.71
N THR A 90 -18.94 -5.59 -0.75
CA THR A 90 -19.50 -6.14 0.47
C THR A 90 -18.46 -6.12 1.58
N PHE A 91 -18.86 -5.72 2.79
CA PHE A 91 -17.99 -5.78 3.98
C PHE A 91 -18.16 -7.11 4.76
N ALA A 92 -18.90 -8.08 4.20
CA ALA A 92 -18.99 -9.43 4.77
C ALA A 92 -17.74 -10.26 4.45
N THR A 93 -17.12 -10.02 3.29
CA THR A 93 -15.89 -10.72 2.84
C THR A 93 -14.72 -9.77 2.60
N MET A 94 -14.92 -8.46 2.74
CA MET A 94 -13.84 -7.47 2.73
C MET A 94 -13.58 -6.98 4.14
N LEU A 95 -12.49 -7.45 4.73
CA LEU A 95 -12.08 -7.11 6.08
C LEU A 95 -11.04 -5.99 6.05
N TYR A 96 -11.14 -5.07 7.01
CA TYR A 96 -10.24 -3.94 7.18
C TYR A 96 -9.65 -3.99 8.58
N TRP A 97 -8.33 -3.94 8.66
CA TRP A 97 -7.58 -3.99 9.91
C TRP A 97 -6.71 -2.76 10.02
N VAL A 98 -6.76 -2.06 11.14
CA VAL A 98 -5.81 -0.98 11.40
C VAL A 98 -4.51 -1.63 11.84
N MET A 99 -3.48 -1.51 11.02
CA MET A 99 -2.13 -2.05 11.29
C MET A 99 -1.23 -1.03 11.98
N GLY A 100 -1.64 0.24 11.90
CA GLY A 100 -0.89 1.35 12.41
C GLY A 100 -1.43 2.70 11.99
N TYR A 101 -0.69 3.75 12.33
CA TYR A 101 -1.01 5.13 11.99
C TYR A 101 0.26 5.92 11.68
N THR A 102 0.05 7.04 10.99
CA THR A 102 1.12 7.95 10.53
C THR A 102 1.10 9.25 11.31
N GLY A 103 2.27 9.88 11.47
CA GLY A 103 2.42 11.15 12.19
C GLY A 103 2.86 12.31 11.30
N ARG A 104 3.28 13.40 11.95
CA ARG A 104 3.57 14.73 11.36
C ARG A 104 4.45 14.79 10.10
N ASN A 105 5.27 13.78 9.83
CA ASN A 105 6.18 13.75 8.67
C ASN A 105 5.51 13.14 7.43
N VAL A 106 4.30 12.58 7.58
CA VAL A 106 3.53 11.97 6.49
C VAL A 106 2.36 12.89 6.16
N HIS A 107 2.26 13.28 4.90
CA HIS A 107 1.27 14.24 4.41
C HIS A 107 0.45 13.59 3.31
N PHE A 108 -0.87 13.63 3.43
CA PHE A 108 -1.79 13.14 2.41
C PHE A 108 -2.43 14.29 1.67
N LEU A 109 -2.55 14.14 0.36
CA LEU A 109 -3.26 15.09 -0.50
C LEU A 109 -4.77 15.01 -0.21
N ASP A 110 -5.46 16.15 -0.31
CA ASP A 110 -6.93 16.19 -0.21
C ASP A 110 -7.58 15.43 -1.37
N THR A 111 -6.97 15.54 -2.55
CA THR A 111 -7.39 14.86 -3.76
C THR A 111 -6.19 14.17 -4.39
N ALA A 112 -6.36 12.90 -4.73
CA ALA A 112 -5.32 12.13 -5.39
C ALA A 112 -5.04 12.68 -6.81
N ILE A 113 -3.78 12.69 -7.22
CA ILE A 113 -3.36 13.14 -8.55
C ILE A 113 -3.08 11.93 -9.42
N GLU A 114 -3.80 11.79 -10.54
CA GLU A 114 -3.59 10.70 -11.49
C GLU A 114 -2.49 11.05 -12.50
N PHE A 115 -1.54 10.13 -12.69
CA PHE A 115 -0.55 10.23 -13.75
C PHE A 115 -1.07 9.61 -15.04
N ALA A 116 -0.81 10.29 -16.17
CA ALA A 116 -1.02 9.72 -17.49
C ALA A 116 0.06 8.67 -17.77
N LEU A 117 -0.36 7.45 -18.09
CA LEU A 117 0.54 6.32 -18.29
C LEU A 117 0.71 5.97 -19.77
N VAL A 118 1.96 5.86 -20.20
CA VAL A 118 2.35 5.34 -21.52
C VAL A 118 2.70 3.85 -21.45
N GLN A 119 2.27 3.09 -22.46
CA GLN A 119 2.45 1.64 -22.53
C GLN A 119 3.86 1.22 -22.93
N GLN A 120 4.31 0.09 -22.36
CA GLN A 120 5.55 -0.63 -22.73
C GLN A 120 6.83 0.21 -22.65
N VAL A 121 6.87 1.21 -21.75
CA VAL A 121 8.06 2.02 -21.52
C VAL A 121 8.20 2.39 -20.05
N TRP A 122 9.46 2.46 -19.57
CA TRP A 122 9.77 3.14 -18.31
C TRP A 122 9.54 4.63 -18.49
N GLN A 123 8.70 5.22 -17.65
CA GLN A 123 8.43 6.65 -17.66
C GLN A 123 8.59 7.25 -16.27
N ASP A 124 8.93 8.53 -16.26
CA ASP A 124 9.03 9.32 -15.04
C ASP A 124 7.64 9.63 -14.49
N LEU A 125 7.49 9.40 -13.19
CA LEU A 125 6.41 9.96 -12.38
C LEU A 125 6.93 11.23 -11.73
N ASP A 126 6.72 12.38 -12.39
CA ASP A 126 7.19 13.68 -11.92
C ASP A 126 6.29 14.23 -10.81
N CYS A 127 6.76 14.15 -9.57
CA CYS A 127 6.02 14.61 -8.40
C CYS A 127 6.31 16.10 -8.08
N SER A 128 7.32 16.71 -8.70
CA SER A 128 7.76 18.08 -8.37
C SER A 128 6.67 19.16 -8.43
N PRO A 129 5.62 19.08 -9.26
CA PRO A 129 4.55 20.08 -9.25
C PRO A 129 3.59 19.95 -8.05
N TYR A 130 3.61 18.82 -7.35
CA TYR A 130 2.54 18.44 -6.41
C TYR A 130 2.99 18.34 -4.95
N ILE A 131 4.29 18.15 -4.71
CA ILE A 131 4.85 17.93 -3.36
C ILE A 131 6.11 18.78 -3.16
N PRO A 132 6.48 19.12 -1.91
CA PRO A 132 7.61 19.99 -1.66
C PRO A 132 8.94 19.31 -1.98
N ALA A 133 9.94 20.10 -2.39
CA ALA A 133 11.26 19.60 -2.81
C ALA A 133 12.08 18.91 -1.70
N ASN A 134 11.63 18.96 -0.44
CA ASN A 134 12.23 18.27 0.69
C ASN A 134 11.53 16.94 1.03
N ALA A 135 10.64 16.43 0.18
CA ALA A 135 10.06 15.10 0.39
C ALA A 135 11.06 14.00 0.07
N ASP A 136 11.25 13.07 1.01
CA ASP A 136 12.14 11.91 0.89
C ASP A 136 11.49 10.76 0.10
N ALA A 137 10.16 10.66 0.16
CA ALA A 137 9.38 9.63 -0.51
C ALA A 137 7.99 10.11 -0.91
N ALA A 138 7.44 9.50 -1.96
CA ALA A 138 6.05 9.65 -2.38
C ALA A 138 5.24 8.41 -2.01
N ILE A 139 3.96 8.63 -1.67
CA ILE A 139 2.97 7.58 -1.41
C ILE A 139 2.08 7.52 -2.65
N PHE A 140 2.09 6.37 -3.31
CA PHE A 140 1.26 6.12 -4.47
C PHE A 140 0.12 5.17 -4.12
N ASN A 141 -0.90 5.21 -4.96
CA ASN A 141 -1.95 4.22 -5.01
C ASN A 141 -2.07 3.76 -6.46
N LEU A 142 -1.83 2.47 -6.69
CA LEU A 142 -2.03 1.84 -7.98
C LEU A 142 -3.30 1.01 -7.93
N SER A 143 -4.16 1.27 -8.91
CA SER A 143 -5.41 0.53 -9.05
C SER A 143 -5.51 -0.08 -10.44
N CYS A 144 -6.03 -1.30 -10.48
CA CYS A 144 -6.37 -1.98 -11.72
C CYS A 144 -7.68 -2.75 -11.56
N LEU A 145 -8.66 -2.42 -12.41
CA LEU A 145 -9.95 -3.10 -12.52
C LEU A 145 -9.88 -4.12 -13.66
N ALA A 146 -10.04 -5.40 -13.30
CA ALA A 146 -9.94 -6.64 -14.09
C ALA A 146 -8.67 -7.47 -13.85
N ALA A 147 -8.88 -8.61 -13.21
CA ALA A 147 -7.92 -9.63 -12.77
C ALA A 147 -7.08 -10.36 -13.85
N ALA A 148 -6.82 -9.79 -15.02
CA ALA A 148 -6.08 -10.50 -16.07
C ALA A 148 -5.15 -9.69 -16.98
N TYR A 149 -5.10 -8.35 -16.93
CA TYR A 149 -4.47 -7.60 -18.03
C TYR A 149 -3.55 -6.42 -17.68
N GLY A 150 -3.54 -5.95 -16.43
CA GLY A 150 -2.60 -4.90 -16.01
C GLY A 150 -1.34 -5.51 -15.43
N LYS A 151 -0.20 -5.48 -16.13
CA LYS A 151 1.10 -5.79 -15.55
C LYS A 151 1.87 -4.49 -15.42
N TYR A 152 2.57 -4.26 -14.32
CA TYR A 152 3.44 -3.10 -14.20
C TYR A 152 4.64 -3.39 -13.32
N ALA A 153 5.66 -2.55 -13.42
CA ALA A 153 6.72 -2.42 -12.43
C ALA A 153 6.81 -0.96 -12.02
N ILE A 154 7.08 -0.69 -10.75
CA ILE A 154 7.24 0.66 -10.22
C ILE A 154 8.41 0.67 -9.25
N ARG A 155 9.24 1.72 -9.27
CA ARG A 155 10.47 1.78 -8.49
C ARG A 155 10.95 3.20 -8.25
N LYS A 156 11.89 3.35 -7.31
CA LYS A 156 12.71 4.56 -7.19
C LYS A 156 13.52 4.76 -8.47
N LYS A 157 13.55 6.00 -8.98
CA LYS A 157 14.31 6.32 -10.19
C LYS A 157 15.81 6.02 -9.98
N GLY A 158 16.41 5.35 -10.97
CA GLY A 158 17.79 4.86 -10.93
C GLY A 158 17.98 3.50 -10.25
N SER A 159 16.91 2.88 -9.74
CA SER A 159 16.94 1.47 -9.31
C SER A 159 17.16 0.54 -10.50
N ALA A 160 17.92 -0.54 -10.29
CA ALA A 160 18.07 -1.62 -11.26
C ALA A 160 16.97 -2.68 -11.14
N ASP A 161 16.20 -2.65 -10.06
CA ASP A 161 15.22 -3.69 -9.75
C ASP A 161 14.04 -3.65 -10.70
N VAL A 162 13.49 -4.85 -10.96
CA VAL A 162 12.31 -5.03 -11.79
C VAL A 162 11.39 -6.05 -11.13
N HIS A 163 10.56 -5.57 -10.20
CA HIS A 163 9.51 -6.37 -9.56
C HIS A 163 8.18 -6.12 -10.24
N TYR A 164 7.63 -7.16 -10.87
CA TYR A 164 6.36 -7.05 -11.57
C TYR A 164 5.19 -7.29 -10.63
N ALA A 165 4.25 -6.35 -10.62
CA ALA A 165 2.92 -6.54 -10.09
C ALA A 165 1.94 -6.87 -11.23
N TYR A 166 0.95 -7.71 -10.92
CA TYR A 166 -0.18 -7.96 -11.80
C TYR A 166 -1.46 -7.52 -11.09
N PHE A 167 -2.22 -6.68 -11.78
CA PHE A 167 -3.56 -6.20 -11.45
C PHE A 167 -3.74 -5.75 -9.98
N GLY A 168 -4.97 -5.35 -9.66
CA GLY A 168 -5.39 -5.09 -8.31
C GLY A 168 -4.94 -3.78 -7.67
N GLN A 169 -5.07 -3.74 -6.35
CA GLN A 169 -4.96 -2.56 -5.50
C GLN A 169 -3.67 -2.58 -4.67
N ASN A 170 -2.77 -1.64 -4.93
CA ASN A 170 -1.44 -1.56 -4.30
C ASN A 170 -1.12 -0.13 -3.87
N PHE A 171 -0.28 0.04 -2.85
CA PHE A 171 -0.04 1.35 -2.23
C PHE A 171 1.44 1.64 -1.99
N PRO A 172 2.32 1.63 -2.99
CA PRO A 172 3.76 1.70 -2.77
C PRO A 172 4.19 3.05 -2.18
N ILE A 173 5.19 2.97 -1.30
CA ILE A 173 5.99 4.12 -0.86
C ILE A 173 7.32 4.03 -1.57
N LEU A 174 7.67 5.04 -2.38
CA LEU A 174 8.91 5.04 -3.16
C LEU A 174 9.74 6.28 -2.84
N GLY A 175 11.04 6.08 -2.68
CA GLY A 175 11.98 7.18 -2.63
C GLY A 175 12.04 7.90 -3.97
N LEU A 176 12.34 9.19 -3.92
CA LEU A 176 12.44 10.05 -5.10
C LEU A 176 13.91 10.31 -5.46
N ASP A 177 14.18 10.65 -6.71
CA ASP A 177 15.50 11.20 -7.08
C ASP A 177 15.61 12.69 -6.71
N ALA A 178 16.76 13.30 -7.03
CA ALA A 178 17.02 14.72 -6.77
C ALA A 178 16.06 15.68 -7.52
N ASN A 179 15.27 15.19 -8.48
CA ASN A 179 14.29 15.96 -9.24
C ASN A 179 12.85 15.57 -8.87
N MET A 180 12.63 14.89 -7.73
CA MET A 180 11.32 14.47 -7.23
C MET A 180 10.62 13.42 -8.11
N LYS A 181 11.37 12.51 -8.73
CA LYS A 181 10.84 11.51 -9.66
C LYS A 181 10.97 10.08 -9.14
N ALA A 182 9.91 9.30 -9.38
CA ALA A 182 9.93 7.84 -9.39
C ALA A 182 9.77 7.35 -10.85
N GLU A 183 9.84 6.04 -11.08
CA GLU A 183 9.62 5.47 -12.42
C GLU A 183 8.58 4.35 -12.38
N ILE A 184 7.74 4.30 -13.40
CA ILE A 184 6.79 3.22 -13.63
C ILE A 184 6.95 2.68 -15.05
N TRP A 185 6.80 1.37 -15.20
CA TRP A 185 6.65 0.69 -16.46
C TRP A 185 5.30 -0.03 -16.48
N PRO A 186 4.30 0.49 -17.21
CA PRO A 186 3.06 -0.21 -17.50
C PRO A 186 3.28 -1.21 -18.64
N LEU A 187 3.17 -2.51 -18.36
CA LEU A 187 3.33 -3.61 -19.32
C LEU A 187 1.96 -4.18 -19.74
N GLY A 188 1.87 -4.54 -21.03
CA GLY A 188 0.77 -5.36 -21.57
C GLY A 188 -0.38 -4.57 -22.20
N VAL A 189 -1.34 -5.32 -22.76
CA VAL A 189 -2.51 -4.82 -23.53
C VAL A 189 -3.60 -4.15 -22.69
N GLY A 190 -3.30 -3.80 -21.44
CA GLY A 190 -4.26 -3.31 -20.45
C GLY A 190 -3.83 -2.04 -19.71
N VAL A 191 -2.92 -1.23 -20.26
CA VAL A 191 -2.45 -0.02 -19.56
C VAL A 191 -3.55 0.98 -19.26
N SER A 192 -4.62 1.00 -20.07
CA SER A 192 -5.81 1.82 -19.82
C SER A 192 -6.57 1.39 -18.56
N ARG A 193 -6.24 0.23 -17.99
CA ARG A 193 -6.79 -0.29 -16.74
C ARG A 193 -5.88 -0.05 -15.56
N ILE A 194 -4.59 0.24 -15.78
CA ILE A 194 -3.65 0.57 -14.73
C ILE A 194 -3.77 2.07 -14.48
N ARG A 195 -4.07 2.44 -13.25
CA ARG A 195 -4.14 3.83 -12.83
C ARG A 195 -3.12 4.02 -11.72
N CYS A 196 -2.31 5.08 -11.83
CA CYS A 196 -1.30 5.41 -10.84
C CYS A 196 -1.62 6.78 -10.27
N PHE A 197 -1.85 6.84 -8.97
CA PHE A 197 -2.19 8.05 -8.26
C PHE A 197 -1.11 8.42 -7.25
N LEU A 198 -0.76 9.70 -7.18
CA LEU A 198 -0.07 10.27 -6.02
C LEU A 198 -1.12 10.58 -4.95
N THR A 199 -0.96 10.03 -3.75
CA THR A 199 -1.89 10.22 -2.63
C THR A 199 -1.27 10.91 -1.42
N GLY A 200 0.06 10.96 -1.35
CA GLY A 200 0.77 11.63 -0.27
C GLY A 200 2.29 11.64 -0.46
N TYR A 201 2.99 12.13 0.57
CA TYR A 201 4.45 12.22 0.61
C TYR A 201 4.96 12.18 2.05
N ILE A 202 6.27 11.94 2.19
CA ILE A 202 6.97 11.84 3.48
C ILE A 202 8.17 12.79 3.46
N VAL A 203 8.34 13.63 4.49
CA VAL A 203 9.40 14.66 4.58
C VAL A 203 10.49 14.38 5.62
N GLY A 204 10.50 13.16 6.19
CA GLY A 204 11.53 12.79 7.16
C GLY A 204 11.22 11.52 7.95
N GLY A 205 12.26 10.95 8.56
CA GLY A 205 12.14 9.74 9.39
C GLY A 205 11.84 8.48 8.58
N ILE A 206 12.31 8.44 7.33
CA ILE A 206 12.27 7.30 6.43
C ILE A 206 13.64 7.14 5.78
N THR A 207 14.04 5.91 5.47
CA THR A 207 15.26 5.60 4.71
C THR A 207 14.87 4.74 3.53
N MET A 208 15.13 5.23 2.32
CA MET A 208 14.80 4.54 1.07
C MET A 208 16.07 4.07 0.38
N HIS A 209 16.22 2.76 0.20
CA HIS A 209 17.30 2.20 -0.59
C HIS A 209 17.06 2.42 -2.09
N THR A 210 18.13 2.50 -2.89
CA THR A 210 17.99 2.60 -4.35
C THR A 210 17.59 1.26 -4.95
N ASN A 211 18.17 0.17 -4.49
CA ASN A 211 17.71 -1.19 -4.79
C ASN A 211 17.22 -1.83 -3.49
N SER A 212 16.27 -2.75 -3.62
CA SER A 212 15.78 -3.64 -2.60
C SER A 212 16.90 -4.48 -1.99
N ILE A 213 16.71 -4.83 -0.73
CA ILE A 213 17.57 -5.78 -0.03
C ILE A 213 16.77 -7.07 0.09
N ASP A 214 17.33 -8.17 -0.39
CA ASP A 214 16.68 -9.47 -0.29
C ASP A 214 16.68 -9.95 1.16
N ILE A 215 15.47 -10.17 1.68
CA ILE A 215 15.20 -10.66 3.03
C ILE A 215 14.35 -11.94 3.00
N SER A 216 14.39 -12.68 1.88
CA SER A 216 13.60 -13.89 1.68
C SER A 216 13.87 -14.94 2.77
N PRO A 217 12.82 -15.56 3.34
CA PRO A 217 12.98 -16.62 4.33
C PRO A 217 13.70 -17.85 3.73
N ALA A 218 14.57 -18.47 4.52
CA ALA A 218 15.34 -19.64 4.07
C ALA A 218 14.58 -20.97 4.19
N VAL A 219 13.45 -21.00 4.91
CA VAL A 219 12.68 -22.22 5.19
C VAL A 219 11.19 -21.95 4.98
N LEU A 220 10.60 -22.70 4.05
CA LEU A 220 9.18 -22.61 3.72
C LEU A 220 8.30 -23.21 4.82
N GLY A 221 7.04 -22.78 4.86
CA GLY A 221 6.02 -23.35 5.76
C GLY A 221 6.20 -23.02 7.25
N SER A 222 7.04 -22.03 7.59
CA SER A 222 7.29 -21.62 8.97
C SER A 222 7.34 -20.10 9.09
N TRP A 223 6.90 -19.57 10.24
CA TRP A 223 7.11 -18.16 10.58
C TRP A 223 8.56 -17.96 10.97
N GLN A 224 9.26 -17.07 10.27
CA GLN A 224 10.64 -16.71 10.57
C GLN A 224 10.72 -15.28 11.09
N SER A 225 11.56 -15.06 12.09
CA SER A 225 11.92 -13.71 12.53
C SER A 225 12.87 -13.09 11.52
N GLY A 226 12.42 -12.05 10.81
CA GLY A 226 13.31 -11.17 10.06
C GLY A 226 13.98 -10.18 11.01
N ILE A 227 15.31 -10.07 10.96
CA ILE A 227 16.05 -9.08 11.74
C ILE A 227 16.14 -7.80 10.90
N ILE A 228 15.13 -6.94 10.99
CA ILE A 228 15.13 -5.65 10.29
C ILE A 228 16.15 -4.69 10.95
N SER A 229 16.42 -4.85 12.25
CA SER A 229 17.43 -4.06 12.97
C SER A 229 18.85 -4.25 12.43
N ALA A 230 19.14 -5.36 11.72
CA ALA A 230 20.41 -5.56 11.03
C ALA A 230 20.68 -4.48 9.96
N TYR A 231 19.65 -3.73 9.57
CA TYR A 231 19.74 -2.64 8.60
C TYR A 231 19.69 -1.26 9.26
N ASN A 232 19.00 -1.10 10.41
CA ASN A 232 19.02 0.09 11.27
C ASN A 232 18.32 -0.17 12.64
N ASP A 233 19.04 0.00 13.74
CA ASP A 233 18.56 -0.23 15.13
C ASP A 233 17.46 0.72 15.62
N THR A 234 17.18 1.79 14.86
CA THR A 234 16.12 2.77 15.15
C THR A 234 14.87 2.57 14.30
N THR A 235 14.84 1.55 13.45
CA THR A 235 13.71 1.26 12.56
C THR A 235 12.55 0.67 13.33
N HIS A 236 11.41 1.37 13.30
CA HIS A 236 10.15 0.89 13.88
C HIS A 236 9.24 0.20 12.86
N PHE A 237 9.44 0.48 11.56
CA PHE A 237 8.64 -0.05 10.46
C PHE A 237 9.52 -0.34 9.25
N ALA A 238 9.26 -1.44 8.55
CA ALA A 238 9.85 -1.69 7.25
C ALA A 238 8.82 -1.53 6.15
N ILE A 239 9.29 -1.07 4.98
CA ILE A 239 8.56 -1.21 3.72
C ILE A 239 9.08 -2.48 3.07
N ILE A 240 8.21 -3.49 2.97
CA ILE A 240 8.59 -4.79 2.44
C ILE A 240 7.80 -5.03 1.17
N GLU A 241 8.56 -5.12 0.08
CA GLU A 241 8.11 -5.64 -1.20
C GLU A 241 8.16 -7.17 -1.15
N THR A 242 7.03 -7.80 -1.44
CA THR A 242 6.95 -9.25 -1.56
C THR A 242 6.64 -9.55 -3.01
N ALA A 243 7.52 -10.25 -3.71
CA ALA A 243 7.32 -10.67 -5.10
C ALA A 243 7.12 -12.18 -5.16
N GLY A 244 5.91 -12.61 -5.52
CA GLY A 244 5.56 -14.01 -5.76
C GLY A 244 5.91 -14.49 -7.17
N GLU A 245 5.81 -15.81 -7.36
CA GLU A 245 5.89 -16.45 -8.68
C GLU A 245 4.50 -16.55 -9.32
N ALA A 246 4.43 -16.97 -10.59
CA ALA A 246 3.19 -17.06 -11.37
C ALA A 246 2.06 -17.92 -10.75
N VAL A 247 2.41 -18.81 -9.81
CA VAL A 247 1.48 -19.65 -9.06
C VAL A 247 1.25 -19.05 -7.68
N PRO A 248 0.00 -18.84 -7.24
CA PRO A 248 -0.28 -18.32 -5.90
C PRO A 248 0.34 -19.20 -4.82
N GLN A 249 1.15 -18.61 -3.96
CA GLN A 249 1.75 -19.29 -2.81
C GLN A 249 1.21 -18.70 -1.51
N PRO A 250 0.90 -19.51 -0.49
CA PRO A 250 0.59 -19.00 0.84
C PRO A 250 1.80 -18.23 1.38
N TRP A 251 1.59 -16.97 1.69
CA TRP A 251 2.59 -16.08 2.25
C TRP A 251 1.97 -15.22 3.36
N GLY A 252 2.82 -14.77 4.27
CA GLY A 252 2.39 -13.87 5.33
C GLY A 252 3.53 -13.06 5.91
N ILE A 253 3.19 -11.86 6.36
CA ILE A 253 4.10 -11.01 7.12
C ILE A 253 3.33 -10.29 8.23
N ARG A 254 3.94 -10.21 9.42
CA ARG A 254 3.33 -9.65 10.62
C ARG A 254 4.38 -9.11 11.57
N LYS A 255 3.93 -8.23 12.48
CA LYS A 255 4.75 -7.76 13.59
C LYS A 255 5.22 -8.93 14.46
N GLY A 256 6.44 -8.82 14.99
CA GLY A 256 6.96 -9.76 16.00
C GLY A 256 6.00 -9.91 17.19
N GLY A 257 5.67 -11.15 17.53
CA GLY A 257 4.73 -11.48 18.62
C GLY A 257 3.24 -11.37 18.26
N SER A 258 2.87 -10.92 17.05
CA SER A 258 1.46 -10.99 16.61
C SER A 258 1.03 -12.45 16.49
N LEU A 259 -0.11 -12.78 17.11
CA LEU A 259 -0.73 -14.10 16.99
C LEU A 259 -1.62 -14.22 15.74
N ARG A 260 -1.91 -13.10 15.06
CA ARG A 260 -2.78 -13.11 13.89
C ARG A 260 -2.09 -13.85 12.73
N PRO A 261 -2.72 -14.87 12.14
CA PRO A 261 -2.22 -15.47 10.91
C PRO A 261 -2.57 -14.52 9.75
N ILE A 262 -1.71 -13.54 9.50
CA ILE A 262 -1.80 -12.69 8.30
C ILE A 262 -1.28 -13.53 7.14
N LEU A 263 -2.15 -14.38 6.61
CA LEU A 263 -1.85 -15.25 5.47
C LEU A 263 -2.70 -14.82 4.29
N GLY A 264 -2.09 -14.82 3.11
CA GLY A 264 -2.73 -14.55 1.84
C GLY A 264 -2.04 -15.35 0.75
N ASN A 265 -2.74 -15.56 -0.35
CA ASN A 265 -2.14 -16.15 -1.53
C ASN A 265 -1.44 -15.05 -2.32
N ILE A 266 -0.11 -14.96 -2.17
CA ILE A 266 0.67 -14.07 -3.00
C ILE A 266 0.85 -14.72 -4.37
N ARG A 267 0.28 -14.10 -5.40
CA ARG A 267 0.49 -14.49 -6.79
C ARG A 267 1.51 -13.58 -7.48
N ASP A 268 1.81 -12.42 -6.88
CA ASP A 268 2.47 -11.31 -7.57
C ASP A 268 3.22 -10.41 -6.57
N HIS A 269 3.35 -9.13 -6.90
CA HIS A 269 4.01 -8.13 -6.07
C HIS A 269 3.02 -7.40 -5.16
N GLN A 270 3.33 -7.32 -3.87
CA GLN A 270 2.59 -6.56 -2.85
C GLN A 270 3.54 -5.77 -1.95
N TRP A 271 2.98 -4.79 -1.25
CA TRP A 271 3.67 -4.01 -0.23
C TRP A 271 3.06 -4.27 1.14
N ALA A 272 3.91 -4.43 2.13
CA ALA A 272 3.53 -4.54 3.52
C ALA A 272 4.33 -3.56 4.40
N TYR A 273 3.72 -3.15 5.51
CA TYR A 273 4.27 -2.18 6.45
C TYR A 273 4.32 -2.72 7.88
N PRO A 274 5.00 -3.85 8.13
CA PRO A 274 5.04 -4.42 9.47
C PRO A 274 5.89 -3.55 10.41
N HIS A 275 5.46 -3.51 11.66
CA HIS A 275 6.27 -2.98 12.74
C HIS A 275 7.38 -3.97 13.10
N CYS A 276 8.57 -3.43 13.35
CA CYS A 276 9.78 -4.18 13.70
C CYS A 276 9.85 -4.49 15.19
#